data_AF-A0A3M0ZES4-F1
#
_entry.id   AF-A0A3M0ZES4-F1
#
_cell.length_a   1.000
_cell.length_b   1.000
_cell.length_c   1.000
_cell.angle_alpha   90.00
_cell.angle_beta   90.00
_cell.angle_gamma   90.00
#
_symmetry.space_group_name_H-M   'P 1'
#
loop_
_entity.id
_entity.type
_entity.pdbx_description
1 polymer ?
#
loop_
_entity_poly.entity_id
_entity_poly.type
_entity_poly.pdbx_seq_one_letter_code
_entity_poly.pdbx_strand_id
1 'polypeptide(L)'
;MLDPGMLDDLVRRLAEAVPPGARAIQEDLEKSFRAVLQSAFARLDLVTREEFDAQSRVLARTRELLEGLEARVARLEEAAGLGRPPGEAAGAVAPAAPGAGDAGAQGAARAPGPEESGGG
;
A
#
# COMPACT_ATOMS: atom_id res chain seq x y z
N MET A 1 -11.25 -11.81 4.73
CA MET A 1 -11.46 -12.43 3.39
C MET A 1 -11.56 -11.37 2.29
N LEU A 2 -11.30 -11.72 1.02
CA LEU A 2 -11.64 -10.84 -0.11
C LEU A 2 -13.17 -10.74 -0.23
N ASP A 3 -13.72 -9.57 0.04
CA ASP A 3 -15.16 -9.35 -0.06
C ASP A 3 -15.61 -9.34 -1.52
N PRO A 4 -16.63 -10.15 -1.88
CA PRO A 4 -17.24 -10.11 -3.22
C PRO A 4 -17.69 -8.70 -3.63
N GLY A 5 -18.14 -7.90 -2.66
CA GLY A 5 -18.57 -6.51 -2.89
C GLY A 5 -17.45 -5.58 -3.35
N MET A 6 -16.20 -5.79 -2.90
CA MET A 6 -15.06 -4.97 -3.37
C MET A 6 -14.75 -5.24 -4.85
N LEU A 7 -14.87 -6.49 -5.29
CA LEU A 7 -14.72 -6.85 -6.70
C LEU A 7 -15.84 -6.25 -7.54
N ASP A 8 -17.08 -6.32 -7.05
CA ASP A 8 -18.26 -5.74 -7.72
C ASP A 8 -18.13 -4.23 -7.88
N ASP A 9 -17.67 -3.53 -6.85
CA ASP A 9 -17.45 -2.09 -6.90
C ASP A 9 -16.34 -1.69 -7.87
N LEU A 10 -15.27 -2.49 -7.97
CA LEU A 10 -14.19 -2.27 -8.93
C LEU A 10 -14.68 -2.46 -10.37
N VAL A 11 -15.44 -3.53 -10.59
CA VAL A 11 -16.05 -3.86 -11.88
C VAL A 11 -17.03 -2.77 -12.32
N ARG A 12 -17.86 -2.25 -11.41
CA ARG A 12 -18.79 -1.15 -11.67
C ARG A 12 -18.04 0.15 -12.05
N ARG A 13 -17.01 0.52 -11.29
CA ARG A 13 -16.18 1.71 -11.61
C ARG A 13 -15.50 1.58 -12.98
N LEU A 14 -15.07 0.38 -13.33
CA LEU A 14 -14.46 0.11 -14.64
C LEU A 14 -15.50 0.19 -15.76
N ALA A 15 -16.72 -0.31 -15.52
CA ALA A 15 -17.84 -0.21 -16.45
C ALA A 15 -18.33 1.24 -16.64
N GLU A 16 -18.24 2.08 -15.61
CA GLU A 16 -18.54 3.52 -15.69
C GLU A 16 -17.49 4.31 -16.49
N ALA A 17 -16.24 3.83 -16.53
CA ALA A 17 -15.17 4.41 -17.34
C ALA A 17 -15.24 4.02 -18.83
N VAL A 18 -16.20 3.17 -19.23
CA VAL A 18 -16.37 2.72 -20.62
C VAL A 18 -16.92 3.87 -21.49
N PRO A 19 -16.33 4.14 -22.67
CA PRO A 19 -16.79 5.19 -23.57
C PRO A 19 -18.27 5.04 -23.97
N PRO A 20 -19.01 6.15 -24.17
CA PRO A 20 -20.45 6.12 -24.44
C PRO A 20 -20.83 5.33 -25.70
N GLY A 21 -19.92 5.18 -26.67
CA GLY A 21 -20.11 4.39 -27.88
C GLY A 21 -20.09 2.86 -27.68
N ALA A 22 -19.66 2.38 -26.51
CA ALA A 22 -19.55 0.96 -26.19
C ALA A 22 -20.59 0.47 -25.16
N ARG A 23 -21.60 1.29 -24.82
CA ARG A 23 -22.65 0.92 -23.85
C ARG A 23 -23.46 -0.32 -24.26
N ALA A 24 -23.61 -0.57 -25.56
CA ALA A 24 -24.33 -1.75 -26.07
C ALA A 24 -23.62 -3.09 -25.76
N ILE A 25 -22.32 -3.05 -25.43
CA ILE A 25 -21.51 -4.22 -25.06
C ILE A 25 -21.03 -4.14 -23.60
N GLN A 26 -21.61 -3.25 -22.80
CA GLN A 26 -21.17 -2.99 -21.43
C GLN A 26 -21.28 -4.23 -20.54
N GLU A 27 -22.39 -4.96 -20.61
CA GLU A 27 -22.60 -6.19 -19.84
C GLU A 27 -21.55 -7.28 -20.16
N ASP A 28 -21.18 -7.42 -21.44
CA ASP A 28 -20.17 -8.40 -21.85
C ASP A 28 -18.77 -7.97 -21.43
N LEU A 29 -18.45 -6.66 -21.51
CA LEU A 29 -17.22 -6.10 -20.93
C LEU A 29 -17.17 -6.35 -19.43
N GLU A 30 -18.27 -6.13 -18.71
CA GLU A 30 -18.36 -6.33 -17.26
C GLU A 30 -18.03 -7.77 -16.87
N LYS A 31 -18.61 -8.75 -17.58
CA LYS A 31 -18.33 -10.18 -17.38
C LYS A 31 -16.88 -10.52 -17.68
N SER A 32 -16.32 -10.01 -18.78
CA SER A 32 -14.91 -10.20 -19.13
C SER A 32 -13.98 -9.60 -18.08
N PHE A 33 -14.27 -8.39 -17.59
CA PHE A 33 -13.46 -7.74 -16.56
C PHE A 33 -13.51 -8.51 -15.24
N ARG A 34 -14.68 -8.98 -14.82
CA ARG A 34 -14.83 -9.83 -13.64
C ARG A 34 -13.96 -11.08 -13.73
N ALA A 35 -14.03 -11.79 -14.86
CA ALA A 35 -13.23 -13.00 -15.07
C ALA A 35 -11.72 -12.72 -15.04
N VAL A 36 -11.28 -11.64 -15.69
CA VAL A 36 -9.86 -11.23 -15.69
C VAL A 36 -9.39 -10.83 -14.30
N LEU A 37 -10.18 -10.05 -13.56
CA LEU A 37 -9.85 -9.62 -12.19
C LEU A 37 -9.79 -10.82 -11.25
N GLN A 38 -10.75 -11.74 -11.31
CA GLN A 38 -10.72 -12.98 -10.52
C GLN A 38 -9.47 -13.80 -10.82
N SER A 39 -9.12 -13.96 -12.10
CA SER A 39 -7.89 -14.65 -12.52
C SER A 39 -6.62 -13.92 -12.09
N ALA A 40 -6.63 -12.58 -12.07
CA ALA A 40 -5.50 -11.78 -11.60
C ALA A 40 -5.32 -11.91 -10.09
N PHE A 41 -6.38 -11.73 -9.29
CA PHE A 41 -6.32 -11.86 -7.83
C PHE A 41 -5.99 -13.29 -7.39
N ALA A 42 -6.45 -14.32 -8.10
CA ALA A 42 -6.07 -15.70 -7.83
C ALA A 42 -4.58 -16.00 -8.09
N ARG A 43 -3.90 -15.16 -8.88
CA ARG A 43 -2.46 -15.26 -9.16
C ARG A 43 -1.61 -14.41 -8.21
N LEU A 44 -2.23 -13.55 -7.40
CA LEU A 44 -1.53 -12.79 -6.36
C LEU A 44 -1.45 -13.63 -5.09
N ASP A 45 -0.33 -13.56 -4.39
CA ASP A 45 -0.13 -14.23 -3.10
C ASP A 45 -0.84 -13.43 -1.99
N LEU A 46 -2.17 -13.46 -2.03
CA LEU A 46 -3.01 -12.68 -1.12
C LEU A 46 -3.07 -13.37 0.24
N VAL A 47 -2.54 -12.69 1.27
CA VAL A 47 -2.79 -13.07 2.67
C VAL A 47 -4.18 -12.60 3.10
N THR A 48 -4.86 -13.35 3.95
CA THR A 48 -6.16 -12.86 4.45
C THR A 48 -5.95 -11.67 5.38
N ARG A 49 -7.03 -10.92 5.59
CA ARG A 49 -7.03 -9.78 6.51
C ARG A 49 -6.68 -10.24 7.92
N GLU A 50 -7.16 -11.42 8.29
CA GLU A 50 -6.96 -12.03 9.59
C GLU A 50 -5.49 -12.39 9.84
N GLU A 51 -4.78 -12.95 8.84
CA GLU A 51 -3.33 -13.19 8.97
C GLU A 51 -2.52 -11.90 8.98
N PHE A 52 -2.89 -10.91 8.15
CA PHE A 52 -2.24 -9.60 8.18
C PHE A 52 -2.36 -8.93 9.55
N ASP A 53 -3.56 -8.94 10.15
CA ASP A 53 -3.80 -8.38 11.47
C ASP A 53 -3.07 -9.19 12.57
N ALA A 54 -2.92 -10.51 12.40
CA ALA A 54 -2.10 -11.33 13.29
C ALA A 54 -0.61 -10.95 13.22
N GLN A 55 -0.05 -10.80 12.02
CA GLN A 55 1.34 -10.38 11.83
C GLN A 55 1.59 -8.98 12.37
N SER A 56 0.65 -8.06 12.15
CA SER A 56 0.71 -6.68 12.66
C SER A 56 0.78 -6.64 14.19
N ARG A 57 0.00 -7.49 14.88
CA ARG A 57 0.06 -7.63 16.34
C ARG A 57 1.39 -8.20 16.82
N VAL A 58 1.95 -9.18 16.12
CA VAL A 58 3.28 -9.71 16.43
C VAL A 58 4.34 -8.61 16.31
N LEU A 59 4.32 -7.83 15.23
CA LEU A 59 5.23 -6.71 15.03
C LEU A 59 5.10 -5.65 16.13
N ALA A 60 3.88 -5.28 16.52
CA ALA A 60 3.64 -4.34 17.61
C ALA A 60 4.27 -4.83 18.92
N ARG A 61 4.01 -6.09 19.29
CA ARG A 61 4.60 -6.70 20.48
C ARG A 61 6.13 -6.74 20.42
N THR A 62 6.70 -7.06 19.26
CA THR A 62 8.16 -7.08 19.10
C THR A 62 8.77 -5.70 19.29
N ARG A 63 8.11 -4.64 18.84
CA ARG A 63 8.55 -3.25 19.09
C ARG A 63 8.53 -2.90 20.58
N GLU A 64 7.44 -3.22 21.27
CA GLU A 64 7.34 -3.01 22.73
C GLU A 64 8.44 -3.76 23.50
N LEU A 65 8.70 -5.01 23.13
CA LEU A 65 9.77 -5.80 23.74
C LEU A 65 11.16 -5.24 23.42
N LEU A 66 11.37 -4.74 22.19
CA LEU A 66 12.62 -4.12 21.78
C LEU A 66 12.90 -2.86 22.59
N GLU A 67 11.93 -1.96 22.71
CA GLU A 67 12.04 -0.74 23.52
C GLU A 67 12.37 -1.07 25.00
N GLY A 68 11.72 -2.10 25.56
CA GLY A 68 12.01 -2.56 26.91
C GLY A 68 13.44 -3.10 27.09
N LEU A 69 13.96 -3.81 26.08
CA LEU A 69 15.34 -4.30 26.08
C LEU A 69 16.35 -3.16 25.91
N GLU A 70 16.10 -2.22 25.01
CA GLU A 70 16.93 -1.02 24.82
C GLU A 70 17.04 -0.21 26.13
N ALA A 71 15.93 0.02 26.82
CA ALA A 71 15.93 0.70 28.12
C ALA A 71 16.65 -0.09 29.22
N ARG A 72 16.67 -1.42 29.14
CA ARG A 72 17.42 -2.27 30.07
C ARG A 72 18.92 -2.22 29.77
N VAL A 73 19.30 -2.25 28.49
CA VAL A 73 20.70 -2.13 28.04
C VAL A 73 21.26 -0.77 28.43
N ALA A 74 20.54 0.32 28.16
CA ALA A 74 20.97 1.67 28.55
C ALA A 74 21.27 1.78 30.05
N ARG A 75 20.37 1.26 30.90
CA ARG A 75 20.59 1.22 32.36
C ARG A 75 21.82 0.40 32.78
N LEU A 76 22.11 -0.69 32.07
CA LEU A 76 23.28 -1.53 32.34
C LEU A 76 24.57 -0.86 31.86
N GLU A 77 24.55 -0.19 30.71
CA GLU A 77 25.68 0.58 30.18
C GLU A 77 26.03 1.75 31.10
N GLU A 78 25.01 2.46 31.62
CA GLU A 78 25.18 3.49 32.64
C GLU A 78 25.77 2.93 33.93
N ALA A 79 25.23 1.81 34.45
CA ALA A 79 25.71 1.18 35.67
C ALA A 79 27.14 0.61 35.53
N ALA A 80 27.52 0.15 34.34
CA ALA A 80 28.85 -0.36 34.04
C ALA A 80 29.87 0.75 33.71
N GLY A 81 29.45 2.02 33.66
CA GLY A 81 30.31 3.14 33.27
C GLY A 81 30.74 3.10 31.80
N LEU A 82 30.04 2.33 30.97
CA LEU A 82 30.29 2.17 29.52
C LEU A 82 29.44 3.11 28.67
N GLY A 83 28.89 4.19 29.27
CA GLY A 83 27.97 5.12 28.63
C GLY A 83 28.44 5.54 27.24
N ARG A 84 27.65 5.21 26.22
CA ARG A 84 27.97 5.49 24.82
C ARG A 84 28.05 7.01 24.58
N PRO A 85 29.06 7.53 23.87
CA PRO A 85 29.16 8.96 23.62
C PRO A 85 27.95 9.47 22.82
N PRO A 86 27.48 10.69 23.09
CA PRO A 86 26.29 11.25 22.45
C PRO A 86 26.60 11.53 20.98
N GLY A 87 26.11 10.68 20.07
CA GLY A 87 26.30 10.85 18.63
C GLY A 87 25.89 9.66 17.75
N GLU A 88 25.75 8.46 18.31
CA GLU A 88 25.46 7.23 17.54
C GLU A 88 23.96 6.85 17.48
N ALA A 89 23.07 7.77 17.86
CA ALA A 89 21.61 7.59 17.78
C ALA A 89 21.07 7.59 16.32
N ALA A 90 21.91 7.80 15.32
CA ALA A 90 21.51 7.96 13.91
C ALA A 90 21.26 6.63 13.16
N GLY A 91 21.47 5.47 13.80
CA GLY A 91 21.24 4.15 13.19
C GLY A 91 19.87 3.53 13.50
N ALA A 92 19.08 4.13 14.41
CA ALA A 92 17.74 3.65 14.69
C ALA A 92 16.86 3.95 13.48
N VAL A 93 16.57 2.91 12.69
CA VAL A 93 15.57 2.94 11.61
C VAL A 93 14.33 3.63 12.18
N ALA A 94 14.06 4.86 11.73
CA ALA A 94 12.92 5.65 12.15
C ALA A 94 11.65 4.79 12.05
N PRO A 95 10.69 4.92 13.00
CA PRO A 95 9.50 4.09 12.98
C PRO A 95 8.73 4.35 11.69
N ALA A 96 8.80 3.42 10.74
CA ALA A 96 7.93 3.42 9.58
C ALA A 96 6.49 3.34 10.08
N ALA A 97 5.79 4.47 9.98
CA ALA A 97 4.39 4.60 10.34
C ALA A 97 3.58 3.54 9.58
N PRO A 98 2.59 2.88 10.23
CA PRO A 98 1.73 1.94 9.54
C PRO A 98 0.78 2.75 8.65
N GLY A 99 0.94 2.67 7.32
CA GLY A 99 -0.02 3.29 6.41
C GLY A 99 0.48 3.76 5.05
N ALA A 100 1.78 3.72 4.75
CA ALA A 100 2.25 3.92 3.38
C ALA A 100 2.02 2.64 2.54
N GLY A 101 0.77 2.18 2.50
CA GLY A 101 0.31 1.36 1.39
C GLY A 101 0.37 2.22 0.13
N ASP A 102 0.90 1.61 -0.92
CA ASP A 102 0.95 1.97 -2.34
C ASP A 102 -0.31 2.71 -2.87
N ALA A 103 -0.50 3.94 -2.42
CA ALA A 103 -1.57 4.82 -2.87
C ALA A 103 -0.99 5.83 -3.86
N GLY A 104 -1.10 5.50 -5.14
CA GLY A 104 -1.22 6.52 -6.19
C GLY A 104 -0.02 6.68 -7.13
N ALA A 105 0.41 5.62 -7.80
CA ALA A 105 0.99 5.78 -9.14
C ALA A 105 -0.14 5.98 -10.17
N GLN A 106 -0.80 7.15 -10.14
CA GLN A 106 -1.69 7.61 -11.22
C GLN A 106 -1.80 9.13 -11.19
N GLY A 107 -1.17 9.81 -12.15
CA GLY A 107 -1.33 11.26 -12.32
C GLY A 107 -0.26 12.00 -13.12
N ALA A 108 0.20 11.49 -14.26
CA ALA A 108 0.96 12.30 -15.21
C ALA A 108 0.72 11.86 -16.66
N ALA A 109 -0.55 11.87 -17.09
CA ALA A 109 -0.87 11.87 -18.51
C ALA A 109 -2.00 12.87 -18.80
N ARG A 110 -1.58 13.97 -19.44
CA ARG A 110 -2.35 14.82 -20.36
C ARG A 110 -3.15 15.98 -19.76
N ALA A 111 -2.63 17.19 -19.98
CA ALA A 111 -3.45 18.35 -20.34
C ALA A 111 -3.24 18.67 -21.84
N PRO A 112 -4.24 19.23 -22.53
CA PRO A 112 -4.27 19.42 -23.98
C PRO A 112 -3.53 20.71 -24.40
N GLY A 113 -3.13 20.77 -25.68
CA GLY A 113 -2.42 21.92 -26.27
C GLY A 113 -3.21 23.23 -26.20
N PRO A 114 -2.60 24.34 -26.63
CA PRO A 114 -3.06 24.86 -27.93
C PRO A 114 -1.97 25.55 -28.78
N GLU A 115 -2.37 25.79 -30.04
CA GLU A 115 -1.91 26.87 -30.95
C GLU A 115 -0.85 26.53 -32.02
N GLU A 116 -1.38 26.23 -33.21
CA GLU A 116 -0.86 26.77 -34.47
C GLU A 116 -0.52 28.26 -34.33
N SER A 117 0.71 28.67 -34.67
CA SER A 117 0.95 29.96 -35.33
C SER A 117 2.33 30.01 -35.99
N GLY A 118 2.33 30.01 -37.31
CA GLY A 118 3.15 30.80 -38.24
C GLY A 118 4.64 31.11 -37.97
N GLY A 119 5.45 30.83 -39.00
CA GLY A 119 6.37 31.83 -39.55
C GLY A 119 7.85 31.46 -39.56
N GLY A 120 8.42 31.39 -40.76
CA GLY A 120 9.86 31.28 -41.03
C GLY A 120 10.16 30.59 -42.34
#